data_AF-A0A7C2X5C1-F1
#
_entry.id   AF-A0A7C2X5C1-F1
#
_cell.length_a   1.000
_cell.length_b   1.000
_cell.length_c   1.000
_cell.angle_alpha   90.00
_cell.angle_beta   90.00
_cell.angle_gamma   90.00
#
_symmetry.space_group_name_H-M   'P 1'
#
loop_
_entity.id
_entity.type
_entity.pdbx_description
1 polymer ?
#
loop_
_entity_poly.entity_id
_entity_poly.type
_entity_poly.pdbx_seq_one_letter_code
_entity_poly.pdbx_strand_id
1 'polypeptide(L)'
;MGGQDDQVIPKREPWENEIFAIHRWGRITAWFDIEDERGQKEYSRLKELWEQAQPLDGASEKFVDQIMALEICNWNLEESILALCDAIGRKESVKMGIGHLASITDERWELVWAYYLSLRKWISTEGLDGYGPLLKLCDPEREILSHIWDMLGDRDTLKELYIERFCLCLERWLSGYAQNSAQMIAHEGAVSAIEVEIKKRDPESRVLHELVLKSDGDGRLQPCNHKAFRRYDLIISSIGAGKWRAVMPRRGTDGIERARVLEEYLAPIETWIRGKEKRREIEEGELYSRIHTSLGEQDNVKLFLASLLVSLLRSQQVAAKMLAESRTKEM
;
A
#
# COMPACT_ATOMS: atom_id res chain seq x y z
N MET A 1 18.14 50.49 5.20
CA MET A 1 17.16 49.40 5.38
C MET A 1 17.39 48.44 4.24
N GLY A 2 18.11 47.35 4.47
CA GLY A 2 18.34 46.33 3.45
C GLY A 2 17.05 45.56 3.25
N GLY A 3 16.48 45.63 2.05
CA GLY A 3 15.42 44.71 1.65
C GLY A 3 16.02 43.30 1.67
N GLN A 4 15.47 42.44 2.51
CA GLN A 4 15.63 41.01 2.30
C GLN A 4 14.87 40.73 1.00
N ASP A 5 15.62 40.42 -0.06
CA ASP A 5 15.06 39.78 -1.24
C ASP A 5 14.33 38.52 -0.74
N ASP A 6 13.00 38.58 -0.78
CA ASP A 6 12.16 37.40 -0.69
C ASP A 6 12.56 36.52 -1.87
N GLN A 7 13.45 35.56 -1.63
CA GLN A 7 13.78 34.52 -2.58
C GLN A 7 12.48 33.76 -2.85
N VAL A 8 11.87 34.07 -3.99
CA VAL A 8 10.74 33.30 -4.53
C VAL A 8 11.24 31.88 -4.73
N ILE A 9 10.95 31.00 -3.77
CA ILE A 9 11.27 29.59 -3.88
C ILE A 9 10.50 29.09 -5.12
N PRO A 10 11.19 28.58 -6.16
CA PRO A 10 10.53 28.07 -7.35
C PRO A 10 9.50 27.03 -6.92
N LYS A 11 8.25 27.20 -7.37
CA LYS A 11 7.19 26.23 -7.10
C LYS A 11 7.56 24.93 -7.79
N ARG A 12 7.88 23.91 -6.99
CA ARG A 12 8.21 22.56 -7.47
C ARG A 12 6.97 21.88 -8.06
N GLU A 13 7.19 21.08 -9.08
CA GLU A 13 6.15 20.21 -9.62
C GLU A 13 5.81 19.08 -8.62
N PRO A 14 4.58 18.53 -8.63
CA PRO A 14 4.18 17.47 -7.70
C PRO A 14 5.14 16.26 -7.69
N TRP A 15 5.59 15.80 -8.86
CA TRP A 15 6.52 14.67 -8.98
C TRP A 15 7.90 14.95 -8.39
N GLU A 16 8.35 16.21 -8.40
CA GLU A 16 9.62 16.60 -7.81
C GLU A 16 9.56 16.45 -6.29
N ASN A 17 8.43 16.81 -5.67
CA ASN A 17 8.23 16.63 -4.24
C ASN A 17 8.14 15.14 -3.87
N GLU A 18 7.50 14.33 -4.72
CA GLU A 18 7.34 12.90 -4.50
C GLU A 18 8.69 12.16 -4.47
N ILE A 19 9.67 12.51 -5.32
CA ILE A 19 11.01 11.89 -5.31
C ILE A 19 11.66 11.95 -3.92
N PHE A 20 11.56 13.10 -3.26
CA PHE A 20 12.18 13.36 -1.96
C PHE A 20 11.28 12.98 -0.77
N ALA A 21 10.08 12.48 -1.02
CA ALA A 21 9.15 12.13 0.05
C ALA A 21 9.71 11.03 0.95
N ILE A 22 9.29 11.03 2.22
CA ILE A 22 9.73 10.08 3.27
C ILE A 22 9.33 8.63 2.99
N HIS A 23 8.50 8.39 1.97
CA HIS A 23 8.12 7.07 1.48
C HIS A 23 8.80 6.66 0.17
N ARG A 24 9.66 7.52 -0.39
CA ARG A 24 10.47 7.30 -1.60
C ARG A 24 11.97 7.36 -1.25
N TRP A 25 12.77 8.14 -1.98
CA TRP A 25 14.21 8.26 -1.72
C TRP A 25 14.51 8.93 -0.38
N GLY A 26 13.66 9.86 0.07
CA GLY A 26 13.78 10.46 1.41
C GLY A 26 13.67 9.46 2.55
N ARG A 27 13.05 8.29 2.30
CA ARG A 27 12.95 7.21 3.30
C ARG A 27 14.31 6.70 3.74
N ILE A 28 15.25 6.57 2.81
CA ILE A 28 16.54 5.92 3.09
C ILE A 28 17.34 6.76 4.06
N THR A 29 17.43 8.07 3.80
CA THR A 29 18.04 9.02 4.73
C THR A 29 17.30 9.05 6.07
N ALA A 30 15.96 9.08 6.06
CA ALA A 30 15.18 9.14 7.30
C ALA A 30 15.30 7.89 8.19
N TRP A 31 15.43 6.69 7.61
CA TRP A 31 15.37 5.44 8.37
C TRP A 31 16.72 4.82 8.67
N PHE A 32 17.73 5.09 7.83
CA PHE A 32 19.05 4.49 7.97
C PHE A 32 20.13 5.50 8.37
N ASP A 33 19.79 6.79 8.46
CA ASP A 33 20.72 7.88 8.79
C ASP A 33 21.96 7.89 7.87
N ILE A 34 21.71 7.71 6.57
CA ILE A 34 22.73 7.71 5.52
C ILE A 34 22.45 8.87 4.57
N GLU A 35 23.45 9.71 4.34
CA GLU A 35 23.43 10.68 3.23
C GLU A 35 23.38 9.90 1.91
N ASP A 36 22.24 9.99 1.22
CA ASP A 36 21.98 9.23 0.01
C ASP A 36 21.79 10.17 -1.19
N GLU A 37 22.85 10.34 -1.97
CA GLU A 37 22.83 11.16 -3.18
C GLU A 37 21.96 10.57 -4.31
N ARG A 38 21.46 9.33 -4.19
CA ARG A 38 20.67 8.70 -5.25
C ARG A 38 19.42 9.50 -5.56
N GLY A 39 18.71 10.01 -4.55
CA GLY A 39 17.54 10.85 -4.75
C GLY A 39 17.84 12.12 -5.57
N GLN A 40 18.98 12.77 -5.28
CA GLN A 40 19.40 13.97 -6.02
C GLN A 40 19.82 13.65 -7.46
N LYS A 41 20.55 12.54 -7.68
CA LYS A 41 20.94 12.08 -9.02
C LYS A 41 19.73 11.73 -9.87
N GLU A 42 18.77 11.02 -9.30
CA GLU A 42 17.50 10.67 -9.94
C GLU A 42 16.67 11.91 -10.26
N TYR A 43 16.58 12.87 -9.33
CA TYR A 43 15.92 14.15 -9.56
C TYR A 43 16.53 14.90 -10.75
N SER A 44 17.85 15.08 -10.78
CA SER A 44 18.53 15.80 -11.87
C SER A 44 18.28 15.13 -13.22
N ARG A 45 18.41 13.80 -13.30
CA ARG A 45 18.11 13.03 -14.51
C ARG A 45 16.66 13.18 -14.96
N LEU A 46 15.69 13.07 -14.04
CA LEU A 46 14.27 13.19 -14.37
C LEU A 46 13.89 14.61 -14.78
N LYS A 47 14.56 15.63 -14.21
CA LYS A 47 14.35 17.04 -14.58
C LYS A 47 14.75 17.30 -16.02
N GLU A 48 15.89 16.78 -16.47
CA GLU A 48 16.34 16.88 -17.86
C GLU A 48 15.34 16.22 -18.83
N LEU A 49 14.83 15.03 -18.48
CA LEU A 49 13.81 14.34 -19.29
C LEU A 49 12.48 15.09 -19.30
N TRP A 50 12.07 15.65 -18.16
CA TRP A 50 10.86 16.45 -18.03
C TRP A 50 10.91 17.66 -18.96
N GLU A 51 12.02 18.40 -18.96
CA GLU A 51 12.21 19.59 -19.81
C GLU A 51 12.12 19.24 -21.31
N GLN A 52 12.65 18.08 -21.71
CA GLN A 52 12.56 17.58 -23.10
C GLN A 52 11.17 17.07 -23.49
N ALA A 53 10.37 16.65 -22.50
CA ALA A 53 9.02 16.14 -22.70
C ALA A 53 7.96 17.25 -22.79
N GLN A 54 8.30 18.50 -22.43
CA GLN A 54 7.35 19.59 -22.46
C GLN A 54 6.96 20.03 -23.89
N PRO A 55 5.70 20.48 -24.09
CA PRO A 55 4.60 20.47 -23.14
C PRO A 55 3.97 19.07 -23.02
N LEU A 56 3.54 18.71 -21.80
CA LEU A 56 2.68 17.54 -21.63
C LEU A 56 1.24 17.84 -22.06
N ASP A 57 0.57 16.86 -22.65
CA ASP A 57 -0.89 16.93 -22.83
C ASP A 57 -1.60 16.58 -21.51
N GLY A 58 -2.89 16.93 -21.41
CA GLY A 58 -3.66 16.68 -20.19
C GLY A 58 -3.85 15.19 -19.85
N ALA A 59 -3.62 14.28 -20.80
CA ALA A 59 -3.57 12.85 -20.54
C ALA A 59 -2.26 12.47 -19.82
N SER A 60 -1.15 13.09 -20.23
CA SER A 60 0.17 12.88 -19.67
C SER A 60 0.33 13.44 -18.26
N GLU A 61 -0.33 14.54 -17.93
CA GLU A 61 -0.39 15.04 -16.55
C GLU A 61 -1.06 14.04 -15.60
N LYS A 62 -2.18 13.43 -16.02
CA LYS A 62 -2.85 12.38 -15.23
C LYS A 62 -1.98 11.14 -15.03
N PHE A 63 -1.05 10.84 -15.95
CA PHE A 63 -0.10 9.73 -15.74
C PHE A 63 0.84 9.99 -14.60
N VAL A 64 1.31 11.22 -14.45
CA VAL A 64 2.20 11.58 -13.36
C VAL A 64 1.51 11.26 -12.03
N ASP A 65 0.24 11.64 -11.88
CA ASP A 65 -0.55 11.31 -10.68
C ASP A 65 -0.71 9.80 -10.47
N GLN A 66 -1.02 9.03 -11.51
CA GLN A 66 -1.17 7.58 -11.41
C GLN A 66 0.15 6.87 -11.07
N ILE A 67 1.26 7.33 -11.62
CA ILE A 67 2.61 6.82 -11.32
C ILE A 67 3.00 7.16 -9.88
N MET A 68 2.75 8.40 -9.43
CA MET A 68 3.00 8.81 -8.04
C MET A 68 2.16 8.03 -7.04
N ALA A 69 0.91 7.69 -7.39
CA ALA A 69 0.02 6.92 -6.53
C ALA A 69 0.41 5.44 -6.42
N LEU A 70 1.26 4.92 -7.32
CA LEU A 70 1.67 3.51 -7.28
C LEU A 70 2.72 3.27 -6.20
N GLU A 71 2.39 2.37 -5.28
CA GLU A 71 3.29 1.89 -4.24
C GLU A 71 3.53 0.38 -4.32
N ILE A 72 4.72 -0.07 -3.92
CA ILE A 72 5.13 -1.47 -3.76
C ILE A 72 4.20 -2.27 -2.84
N CYS A 73 3.49 -1.55 -1.96
CA CYS A 73 2.53 -2.15 -1.05
C CYS A 73 1.21 -2.51 -1.73
N ASN A 74 0.94 -1.98 -2.93
CA ASN A 74 -0.24 -2.30 -3.73
C ASN A 74 -0.32 -3.81 -3.96
N TRP A 75 -1.50 -4.37 -3.73
CA TRP A 75 -1.77 -5.79 -3.92
C TRP A 75 -1.78 -6.21 -5.39
N ASN A 76 -2.24 -5.32 -6.28
CA ASN A 76 -2.33 -5.52 -7.74
C ASN A 76 -1.15 -4.85 -8.47
N LEU A 77 0.04 -4.87 -7.85
CA LEU A 77 1.21 -4.12 -8.29
C LEU A 77 1.66 -4.50 -9.70
N GLU A 78 1.71 -5.79 -10.00
CA GLU A 78 2.26 -6.33 -11.24
C GLU A 78 1.38 -5.94 -12.43
N GLU A 79 0.08 -6.12 -12.28
CA GLU A 79 -0.95 -5.69 -13.21
C GLU A 79 -0.96 -4.18 -13.38
N SER A 80 -0.79 -3.41 -12.28
CA SER A 80 -0.71 -1.94 -12.32
C SER A 80 0.52 -1.47 -13.11
N ILE A 81 1.68 -2.13 -12.94
CA ILE A 81 2.89 -1.81 -13.71
C ILE A 81 2.66 -2.08 -15.19
N LEU A 82 2.10 -3.25 -15.53
CA LEU A 82 1.82 -3.61 -16.92
C LEU A 82 0.82 -2.67 -17.58
N ALA A 83 -0.23 -2.29 -16.85
CA ALA A 83 -1.22 -1.33 -17.32
C ALA A 83 -0.62 0.05 -17.53
N LEU A 84 0.28 0.50 -16.66
CA LEU A 84 1.04 1.74 -16.85
C LEU A 84 1.95 1.66 -18.07
N CYS A 85 2.66 0.54 -18.29
CA CYS A 85 3.51 0.38 -19.48
C CYS A 85 2.69 0.47 -20.78
N ASP A 86 1.56 -0.23 -20.86
CA ASP A 86 0.66 -0.20 -22.01
C ASP A 86 0.08 1.20 -22.25
N ALA A 87 -0.32 1.87 -21.16
CA ALA A 87 -0.84 3.22 -21.20
C ALA A 87 0.21 4.26 -21.62
N ILE A 88 1.45 4.15 -21.14
CA ILE A 88 2.58 4.97 -21.59
C ILE A 88 2.81 4.77 -23.08
N GLY A 89 2.82 3.52 -23.56
CA GLY A 89 3.07 3.24 -24.97
C GLY A 89 1.99 3.78 -25.90
N ARG A 90 0.72 3.74 -25.48
CA ARG A 90 -0.41 4.32 -26.23
C ARG A 90 -0.63 5.81 -25.99
N LYS A 91 -0.03 6.39 -24.95
CA LYS A 91 -0.33 7.74 -24.44
C LYS A 91 -1.81 7.93 -24.07
N GLU A 92 -2.42 6.90 -23.50
CA GLU A 92 -3.83 6.90 -23.08
C GLU A 92 -3.97 6.59 -21.60
N SER A 93 -4.77 7.36 -20.86
CA SER A 93 -4.93 7.18 -19.40
C SER A 93 -5.24 5.74 -19.02
N VAL A 94 -4.65 5.25 -17.93
CA VAL A 94 -4.97 3.93 -17.43
C VAL A 94 -6.43 3.90 -16.99
N LYS A 95 -7.21 2.96 -17.53
CA LYS A 95 -8.64 2.79 -17.19
C LYS A 95 -8.83 2.15 -15.81
N MET A 96 -7.89 1.31 -15.38
CA MET A 96 -7.92 0.75 -14.04
C MET A 96 -7.53 1.83 -13.02
N GLY A 97 -8.17 1.81 -11.84
CA GLY A 97 -7.77 2.68 -10.75
C GLY A 97 -6.40 2.25 -10.20
N ILE A 98 -5.49 3.21 -10.05
CA ILE A 98 -4.16 2.99 -9.46
C ILE A 98 -4.03 3.85 -8.21
N GLY A 99 -3.51 3.24 -7.15
CA GLY A 99 -3.32 3.88 -5.85
C GLY A 99 -4.16 3.26 -4.74
N HIS A 100 -4.16 3.94 -3.59
CA HIS A 100 -4.90 3.52 -2.42
C HIS A 100 -6.40 3.46 -2.70
N LEU A 101 -7.02 2.35 -2.34
CA LEU A 101 -8.43 2.00 -2.58
C LEU A 101 -8.88 1.90 -4.05
N ALA A 102 -8.25 2.61 -4.98
CA ALA A 102 -8.59 2.61 -6.41
C ALA A 102 -8.22 1.29 -7.11
N SER A 103 -7.26 0.54 -6.58
CA SER A 103 -6.72 -0.68 -7.18
C SER A 103 -7.41 -1.97 -6.72
N ILE A 104 -8.47 -1.89 -5.92
CA ILE A 104 -9.13 -3.06 -5.30
C ILE A 104 -10.12 -3.69 -6.29
N THR A 105 -10.06 -5.02 -6.49
CA THR A 105 -11.04 -5.76 -7.29
C THR A 105 -12.24 -6.19 -6.44
N ASP A 106 -13.31 -6.62 -7.11
CA ASP A 106 -14.53 -7.10 -6.46
C ASP A 106 -14.23 -8.29 -5.54
N GLU A 107 -13.41 -9.26 -5.97
CA GLU A 107 -13.06 -10.44 -5.14
C GLU A 107 -12.30 -10.01 -3.88
N ARG A 108 -11.48 -8.97 -3.98
CA ARG A 108 -10.76 -8.45 -2.83
C ARG A 108 -11.69 -7.69 -1.89
N TRP A 109 -12.69 -6.99 -2.42
CA TRP A 109 -13.75 -6.38 -1.61
C TRP A 109 -14.61 -7.43 -0.90
N GLU A 110 -15.00 -8.50 -1.59
CA GLU A 110 -15.71 -9.63 -1.00
C GLU A 110 -14.95 -10.21 0.18
N LEU A 111 -13.63 -10.38 0.05
CA LEU A 111 -12.80 -10.87 1.15
C LEU A 111 -12.75 -9.89 2.33
N VAL A 112 -12.66 -8.57 2.10
CA VAL A 112 -12.74 -7.57 3.19
C VAL A 112 -14.08 -7.65 3.92
N TRP A 113 -15.17 -7.74 3.16
CA TRP A 113 -16.50 -7.87 3.73
C TRP A 113 -16.67 -9.19 4.49
N ALA A 114 -16.16 -10.30 3.97
CA ALA A 114 -16.16 -11.60 4.66
C ALA A 114 -15.45 -11.53 6.02
N TYR A 115 -14.27 -10.88 6.08
CA TYR A 115 -13.57 -10.65 7.34
C TYR A 115 -14.40 -9.81 8.31
N TYR A 116 -14.88 -8.64 7.87
CA TYR A 116 -15.67 -7.74 8.71
C TYR A 116 -16.95 -8.41 9.22
N LEU A 117 -17.72 -9.04 8.33
CA LEU A 117 -19.00 -9.66 8.66
C LEU A 117 -18.82 -10.88 9.57
N SER A 118 -17.76 -11.66 9.41
CA SER A 118 -17.43 -12.78 10.31
C SER A 118 -17.12 -12.29 11.73
N LEU A 119 -16.38 -11.19 11.87
CA LEU A 119 -16.10 -10.54 13.15
C LEU A 119 -17.38 -10.00 13.80
N ARG A 120 -18.22 -9.29 13.03
CA ARG A 120 -19.52 -8.80 13.51
C ARG A 120 -20.46 -9.94 13.91
N LYS A 121 -20.41 -11.05 13.19
CA LYS A 121 -21.20 -12.25 13.52
C LYS A 121 -20.70 -12.94 14.78
N TRP A 122 -19.39 -12.95 15.02
CA TRP A 122 -18.80 -13.53 16.23
C TRP A 122 -19.22 -12.78 17.50
N ILE A 123 -19.32 -11.45 17.44
CA ILE A 123 -19.79 -10.62 18.57
C ILE A 123 -21.33 -10.61 18.73
N SER A 124 -22.11 -10.86 17.69
CA SER A 124 -23.58 -10.85 17.77
C SER A 124 -24.12 -12.22 18.20
N THR A 125 -24.50 -12.35 19.47
CA THR A 125 -25.00 -13.62 20.06
C THR A 125 -26.51 -13.79 20.02
N GLU A 126 -27.28 -12.72 19.81
CA GLU A 126 -28.74 -12.76 19.92
C GLU A 126 -29.44 -11.89 18.87
N GLY A 127 -30.49 -12.45 18.25
CA GLY A 127 -31.41 -11.73 17.35
C GLY A 127 -31.22 -11.99 15.85
N LEU A 128 -32.14 -11.44 15.06
CA LEU A 128 -32.01 -11.34 13.60
C LEU A 128 -30.98 -10.25 13.29
N ASP A 129 -29.72 -10.63 13.12
CA ASP A 129 -28.72 -9.72 12.54
C ASP A 129 -28.75 -9.76 11.01
N GLY A 130 -28.49 -8.60 10.39
CA GLY A 130 -28.32 -8.49 8.93
C GLY A 130 -26.98 -9.07 8.43
N TYR A 131 -26.07 -9.42 9.34
CA TYR A 131 -24.71 -9.86 8.99
C TYR A 131 -24.67 -11.26 8.42
N GLY A 132 -25.47 -12.20 8.95
CA GLY A 132 -25.51 -13.58 8.45
C GLY A 132 -25.87 -13.68 6.97
N PRO A 133 -26.97 -13.06 6.50
CA PRO A 133 -27.33 -13.03 5.09
C PRO A 133 -26.27 -12.41 4.18
N LEU A 134 -25.67 -11.28 4.58
CA LEU A 134 -24.61 -10.64 3.82
C LEU A 134 -23.34 -11.50 3.75
N LEU A 135 -22.98 -12.17 4.86
CA LEU A 135 -21.81 -13.03 4.91
C LEU A 135 -21.92 -14.19 3.92
N LYS A 136 -23.12 -14.75 3.71
CA LYS A 136 -23.33 -15.83 2.73
C LYS A 136 -23.08 -15.40 1.29
N LEU A 137 -23.13 -14.09 0.99
CA LEU A 137 -22.80 -13.57 -0.34
C LEU A 137 -21.28 -13.51 -0.55
N CYS A 138 -20.53 -13.19 0.51
CA CYS A 138 -19.07 -12.97 0.43
C CYS A 138 -18.24 -14.20 0.81
N ASP A 139 -18.81 -15.13 1.59
CA ASP A 139 -18.16 -16.36 2.09
C ASP A 139 -19.19 -17.51 2.11
N PRO A 140 -19.66 -17.98 0.93
CA PRO A 140 -20.70 -18.99 0.82
C PRO A 140 -20.28 -20.33 1.45
N GLU A 141 -19.01 -20.69 1.30
CA GLU A 141 -18.42 -21.94 1.81
C GLU A 141 -17.98 -21.83 3.29
N ARG A 142 -18.11 -20.63 3.89
CA ARG A 142 -17.80 -20.37 5.30
C ARG A 142 -16.33 -20.63 5.66
N GLU A 143 -15.42 -20.48 4.71
CA GLU A 143 -13.99 -20.69 4.91
C GLU A 143 -13.40 -19.59 5.79
N ILE A 144 -13.72 -18.34 5.48
CA ILE A 144 -13.23 -17.17 6.23
C ILE A 144 -13.87 -17.11 7.61
N LEU A 145 -15.16 -17.42 7.70
CA LEU A 145 -15.86 -17.50 8.97
C LEU A 145 -15.21 -18.53 9.90
N SER A 146 -15.03 -19.76 9.42
CA SER A 146 -14.43 -20.85 10.20
C SER A 146 -13.02 -20.48 10.65
N HIS A 147 -12.18 -19.99 9.73
CA HIS A 147 -10.82 -19.52 10.00
C HIS A 147 -10.76 -18.46 11.11
N ILE A 148 -11.62 -17.43 11.03
CA ILE A 148 -11.67 -16.35 12.03
C ILE A 148 -12.13 -16.88 13.39
N TRP A 149 -13.14 -17.74 13.42
CA TRP A 149 -13.67 -18.30 14.66
C TRP A 149 -12.64 -19.19 15.35
N ASP A 150 -11.92 -20.01 14.59
CA ASP A 150 -10.84 -20.86 15.10
C ASP A 150 -9.71 -20.01 15.70
N MET A 151 -9.34 -18.90 15.07
CA MET A 151 -8.33 -17.98 15.60
C MET A 151 -8.76 -17.28 16.89
N LEU A 152 -10.05 -16.92 17.02
CA LEU A 152 -10.58 -16.23 18.19
C LEU A 152 -10.79 -17.15 19.39
N GLY A 153 -11.16 -18.41 19.11
CA GLY A 153 -11.49 -19.40 20.12
C GLY A 153 -12.67 -18.96 20.99
N ASP A 154 -12.60 -19.34 22.27
CA ASP A 154 -13.67 -19.07 23.23
C ASP A 154 -13.92 -17.57 23.40
N ARG A 155 -15.20 -17.22 23.45
CA ARG A 155 -15.66 -15.84 23.59
C ARG A 155 -15.54 -15.37 25.04
N ASP A 156 -15.03 -14.16 25.21
CA ASP A 156 -15.05 -13.43 26.46
C ASP A 156 -15.24 -11.93 26.21
N THR A 157 -15.60 -11.19 27.27
CA THR A 157 -15.92 -9.75 27.15
C THR A 157 -14.73 -8.90 26.69
N LEU A 158 -13.49 -9.26 27.04
CA LEU A 158 -12.32 -8.48 26.63
C LEU A 158 -12.06 -8.67 25.13
N LYS A 159 -12.17 -9.90 24.64
CA LYS A 159 -12.08 -10.20 23.20
C LYS A 159 -13.16 -9.48 22.40
N GLU A 160 -14.40 -9.46 22.90
CA GLU A 160 -15.50 -8.72 22.26
C GLU A 160 -15.15 -7.24 22.07
N LEU A 161 -14.64 -6.57 23.11
CA LEU A 161 -14.22 -5.16 23.02
C LEU A 161 -13.09 -4.96 22.00
N TYR A 162 -12.11 -5.86 21.97
CA TYR A 162 -11.04 -5.80 20.96
C TYR A 162 -11.55 -5.98 19.54
N ILE A 163 -12.47 -6.93 19.33
CA ILE A 163 -13.08 -7.17 18.02
C ILE A 163 -13.94 -5.99 17.59
N GLU A 164 -14.70 -5.39 18.52
CA GLU A 164 -15.48 -4.20 18.23
C GLU A 164 -14.58 -3.02 17.85
N ARG A 165 -13.48 -2.79 18.58
CA ARG A 165 -12.46 -1.77 18.21
C ARG A 165 -11.86 -2.02 16.83
N PHE A 166 -11.59 -3.28 16.49
CA PHE A 166 -11.05 -3.64 15.19
C PHE A 166 -12.08 -3.47 14.07
N CYS A 167 -13.35 -3.82 14.32
CA CYS A 167 -14.46 -3.56 13.40
C CYS A 167 -14.61 -2.06 13.12
N LEU A 168 -14.55 -1.20 14.16
CA LEU A 168 -14.57 0.25 13.99
C LEU A 168 -13.43 0.72 13.07
N CYS A 169 -12.22 0.16 13.23
CA CYS A 169 -11.11 0.48 12.31
C CYS A 169 -11.47 0.14 10.85
N LEU A 170 -12.01 -1.05 10.59
CA LEU A 170 -12.42 -1.46 9.25
C LEU A 170 -13.55 -0.57 8.71
N GLU A 171 -14.55 -0.23 9.52
CA GLU A 171 -15.64 0.67 9.16
C GLU A 171 -15.13 2.05 8.76
N ARG A 172 -14.13 2.60 9.47
CA ARG A 172 -13.52 3.88 9.08
C ARG A 172 -12.96 3.82 7.66
N TRP A 173 -12.28 2.73 7.31
CA TRP A 173 -11.72 2.53 5.96
C TRP A 173 -12.79 2.28 4.91
N LEU A 174 -13.84 1.55 5.26
CA LEU A 174 -14.94 1.21 4.35
C LEU A 174 -15.85 2.42 4.07
N SER A 175 -16.06 3.28 5.06
CA SER A 175 -17.02 4.38 4.96
C SER A 175 -16.44 5.67 4.39
N GLY A 176 -15.12 5.84 4.39
CA GLY A 176 -14.45 7.01 3.80
C GLY A 176 -14.92 8.35 4.38
N TYR A 177 -15.24 8.39 5.67
CA TYR A 177 -15.81 9.59 6.31
C TYR A 177 -14.94 10.83 6.05
N ALA A 178 -15.58 11.92 5.64
CA ALA A 178 -14.89 13.19 5.49
C ALA A 178 -14.34 13.65 6.85
N GLN A 179 -13.16 14.27 6.83
CA GLN A 179 -12.53 14.82 8.03
C GLN A 179 -13.47 15.87 8.67
N ASN A 180 -13.62 15.81 10.00
CA ASN A 180 -14.49 16.69 10.79
C ASN A 180 -16.01 16.55 10.51
N SER A 181 -16.43 15.51 9.79
CA SER A 181 -17.86 15.20 9.65
C SER A 181 -18.47 14.73 10.97
N ALA A 182 -19.80 14.86 11.11
CA ALA A 182 -20.52 14.34 12.27
C ALA A 182 -20.30 12.82 12.45
N GLN A 183 -20.20 12.09 11.34
CA GLN A 183 -19.89 10.67 11.32
C GLN A 183 -18.48 10.38 11.86
N MET A 184 -17.48 11.17 11.48
CA MET A 184 -16.12 11.02 12.02
C MET A 184 -16.08 11.32 13.51
N ILE A 185 -16.75 12.38 13.97
CA ILE A 185 -16.82 12.73 15.39
C ILE A 185 -17.49 11.60 16.20
N ALA A 186 -18.59 11.05 15.69
CA ALA A 186 -19.26 9.92 16.33
C ALA A 186 -18.39 8.67 16.36
N HIS A 187 -17.67 8.39 15.26
CA HIS A 187 -16.72 7.28 15.17
C HIS A 187 -15.57 7.42 16.18
N GLU A 188 -14.95 8.60 16.28
CA GLU A 188 -13.89 8.90 17.27
C GLU A 188 -14.40 8.75 18.70
N GLY A 189 -15.65 9.19 18.97
CA GLY A 189 -16.30 8.99 20.26
C GLY A 189 -16.49 7.51 20.61
N ALA A 190 -16.98 6.70 19.66
CA ALA A 190 -17.15 5.26 19.84
C ALA A 190 -15.82 4.54 20.06
N VAL A 191 -14.78 4.87 19.27
CA VAL A 191 -13.42 4.36 19.44
C VAL A 191 -12.91 4.67 20.85
N SER A 192 -12.99 5.93 21.27
CA SER A 192 -12.52 6.36 22.60
C SER A 192 -13.23 5.62 23.74
N ALA A 193 -14.55 5.45 23.65
CA ALA A 193 -15.33 4.74 24.65
C ALA A 193 -14.88 3.28 24.81
N ILE A 194 -14.69 2.56 23.69
CA ILE A 194 -14.24 1.16 23.71
C ILE A 194 -12.81 1.06 24.25
N GLU A 195 -11.90 1.95 23.85
CA GLU A 195 -10.52 1.94 24.33
C GLU A 195 -10.41 2.15 25.85
N VAL A 196 -11.30 2.98 26.42
CA VAL A 196 -11.40 3.15 27.87
C VAL A 196 -11.82 1.84 28.55
N GLU A 197 -12.80 1.13 28.02
CA GLU A 197 -13.24 -0.15 28.58
C GLU A 197 -12.18 -1.25 28.44
N ILE A 198 -11.44 -1.28 27.33
CA ILE A 198 -10.29 -2.18 27.14
C ILE A 198 -9.24 -1.89 28.22
N LYS A 199 -8.84 -0.63 28.42
CA LYS A 199 -7.80 -0.26 29.41
C LYS A 199 -8.17 -0.61 30.84
N LYS A 200 -9.46 -0.61 31.19
CA LYS A 200 -9.94 -1.06 32.51
C LYS A 200 -9.71 -2.55 32.74
N ARG A 201 -9.74 -3.35 31.68
CA ARG A 201 -9.70 -4.83 31.71
C ARG A 201 -8.33 -5.41 31.35
N ASP A 202 -7.58 -4.73 30.48
CA ASP A 202 -6.19 -5.00 30.14
C ASP A 202 -5.36 -3.71 30.30
N PRO A 203 -4.86 -3.41 31.51
CA PRO A 203 -4.06 -2.21 31.76
C PRO A 203 -2.74 -2.17 30.98
N GLU A 204 -2.15 -3.32 30.64
CA GLU A 204 -0.94 -3.38 29.80
C GLU A 204 -1.27 -3.08 28.33
N SER A 205 -2.47 -3.44 27.88
CA SER A 205 -3.06 -3.01 26.61
C SER A 205 -2.15 -3.25 25.40
N ARG A 206 -1.32 -4.31 25.41
CA ARG A 206 -0.31 -4.53 24.34
C ARG A 206 -0.95 -4.75 22.97
N VAL A 207 -2.09 -5.45 22.95
CA VAL A 207 -2.89 -5.65 21.73
C VAL A 207 -3.52 -4.33 21.29
N LEU A 208 -4.01 -3.52 22.24
CA LEU A 208 -4.60 -2.21 21.94
C LEU A 208 -3.56 -1.24 21.36
N HIS A 209 -2.36 -1.19 21.96
CA HIS A 209 -1.29 -0.33 21.50
C HIS A 209 -0.91 -0.61 20.04
N GLU A 210 -0.81 -1.90 19.69
CA GLU A 210 -0.49 -2.32 18.32
C GLU A 210 -1.65 -2.15 17.34
N LEU A 211 -2.90 -2.26 17.81
CA LEU A 211 -4.08 -1.85 17.06
C LEU A 211 -3.98 -0.38 16.71
N VAL A 212 -3.88 0.51 17.71
CA VAL A 212 -3.82 1.98 17.53
C VAL A 212 -2.68 2.40 16.61
N LEU A 213 -1.47 1.88 16.83
CA LEU A 213 -0.30 2.23 16.00
C LEU A 213 -0.42 1.80 14.54
N LYS A 214 -1.13 0.69 14.26
CA LYS A 214 -1.29 0.16 12.89
C LYS A 214 -2.62 0.57 12.22
N SER A 215 -3.62 0.96 13.00
CA SER A 215 -4.98 1.22 12.51
C SER A 215 -5.20 2.66 12.09
N ASP A 216 -4.50 3.61 12.70
CA ASP A 216 -4.93 5.01 12.65
C ASP A 216 -4.05 5.92 11.79
N GLY A 217 -2.96 5.43 11.17
CA GLY A 217 -2.07 6.34 10.42
C GLY A 217 -1.07 5.77 9.41
N ASP A 218 -0.79 4.47 9.32
CA ASP A 218 0.26 3.96 8.42
C ASP A 218 -0.26 3.25 7.15
N GLY A 219 -1.58 3.27 6.93
CA GLY A 219 -2.23 2.68 5.74
C GLY A 219 -2.12 1.16 5.64
N ARG A 220 -1.59 0.49 6.68
CA ARG A 220 -1.24 -0.93 6.63
C ARG A 220 -2.42 -1.88 6.71
N LEU A 221 -3.54 -1.41 7.25
CA LEU A 221 -4.79 -2.15 7.32
C LEU A 221 -5.74 -1.82 6.17
N GLN A 222 -5.36 -0.90 5.27
CA GLN A 222 -6.16 -0.61 4.11
C GLN A 222 -6.20 -1.81 3.16
N PRO A 223 -7.36 -2.13 2.56
CA PRO A 223 -7.50 -3.30 1.70
C PRO A 223 -6.54 -3.32 0.51
N CYS A 224 -6.17 -2.17 -0.04
CA CYS A 224 -5.23 -2.08 -1.16
C CYS A 224 -3.80 -2.54 -0.81
N ASN A 225 -3.48 -2.71 0.48
CA ASN A 225 -2.19 -3.24 0.92
C ASN A 225 -2.15 -4.76 0.73
N HIS A 226 -1.13 -5.29 0.03
CA HIS A 226 -0.96 -6.73 -0.20
C HIS A 226 -0.91 -7.55 1.10
N LYS A 227 -0.53 -6.95 2.24
CA LYS A 227 -0.49 -7.63 3.55
C LYS A 227 -1.71 -7.38 4.43
N ALA A 228 -2.79 -6.78 3.92
CA ALA A 228 -3.95 -6.43 4.72
C ALA A 228 -4.50 -7.64 5.49
N PHE A 229 -4.87 -8.72 4.79
CA PHE A 229 -5.45 -9.93 5.41
C PHE A 229 -4.48 -10.65 6.35
N ARG A 230 -3.20 -10.76 5.97
CA ARG A 230 -2.18 -11.25 6.90
C ARG A 230 -2.19 -10.42 8.19
N ARG A 231 -2.26 -9.10 8.11
CA ARG A 231 -2.32 -8.25 9.31
C ARG A 231 -3.63 -8.41 10.07
N TYR A 232 -4.75 -8.66 9.39
CA TYR A 232 -6.01 -8.99 10.04
C TYR A 232 -5.85 -10.27 10.85
N ASP A 233 -5.33 -11.35 10.26
CA ASP A 233 -5.07 -12.62 10.96
C ASP A 233 -4.16 -12.44 12.18
N LEU A 234 -3.14 -11.58 12.07
CA LEU A 234 -2.26 -11.27 13.19
C LEU A 234 -2.97 -10.58 14.34
N ILE A 235 -3.87 -9.66 14.03
CA ILE A 235 -4.67 -8.96 15.03
C ILE A 235 -5.64 -9.96 15.66
N ILE A 236 -6.40 -10.69 14.83
CA ILE A 236 -7.44 -11.63 15.26
C ILE A 236 -6.85 -12.76 16.14
N SER A 237 -5.78 -13.41 15.70
CA SER A 237 -5.10 -14.44 16.51
C SER A 237 -4.48 -13.88 17.80
N SER A 238 -3.98 -12.65 17.79
CA SER A 238 -3.47 -12.00 19.01
C SER A 238 -4.59 -11.74 20.02
N ILE A 239 -5.79 -11.38 19.52
CA ILE A 239 -6.99 -11.23 20.34
C ILE A 239 -7.40 -12.59 20.91
N GLY A 240 -7.52 -13.62 20.07
CA GLY A 240 -7.92 -14.95 20.51
C GLY A 240 -7.00 -15.56 21.56
N ALA A 241 -5.69 -15.32 21.44
CA ALA A 241 -4.69 -15.77 22.40
C ALA A 241 -4.49 -14.84 23.61
N GLY A 242 -5.13 -13.67 23.64
CA GLY A 242 -4.95 -12.66 24.69
C GLY A 242 -3.53 -12.08 24.76
N LYS A 243 -2.70 -12.25 23.72
CA LYS A 243 -1.31 -11.82 23.69
C LYS A 243 -0.88 -11.47 22.26
N TRP A 244 -0.19 -10.33 22.13
CA TRP A 244 0.37 -9.90 20.85
C TRP A 244 1.31 -10.96 20.25
N ARG A 245 1.01 -11.39 19.01
CA ARG A 245 1.79 -12.35 18.22
C ARG A 245 2.01 -13.71 18.91
N ALA A 246 1.02 -14.21 19.66
CA ALA A 246 1.13 -15.50 20.33
C ALA A 246 1.37 -16.68 19.35
N VAL A 247 0.81 -16.62 18.13
CA VAL A 247 0.83 -17.74 17.16
C VAL A 247 1.48 -17.33 15.83
N MET A 248 2.62 -16.65 15.90
CA MET A 248 3.22 -16.02 14.72
C MET A 248 4.34 -16.84 14.09
N PRO A 249 4.25 -17.20 12.78
CA PRO A 249 5.41 -17.66 12.04
C PRO A 249 6.45 -16.54 11.91
N ARG A 250 7.72 -16.91 11.71
CA ARG A 250 8.88 -15.98 11.66
C ARG A 250 8.63 -14.80 10.72
N ARG A 251 9.24 -13.64 11.02
CA ARG A 251 9.28 -12.50 10.08
C ARG A 251 9.82 -13.02 8.75
N GLY A 252 9.02 -12.96 7.69
CA GLY A 252 9.33 -13.58 6.41
C GLY A 252 10.33 -12.78 5.59
N THR A 253 10.87 -13.45 4.58
CA THR A 253 11.66 -12.93 3.45
C THR A 253 10.84 -12.07 2.48
N ASP A 254 9.57 -11.79 2.79
CA ASP A 254 8.63 -11.08 1.92
C ASP A 254 9.19 -9.78 1.30
N GLY A 255 10.01 -9.03 2.04
CA GLY A 255 10.60 -7.78 1.53
C GLY A 255 11.63 -8.04 0.43
N ILE A 256 12.39 -9.13 0.56
CA ILE A 256 13.35 -9.61 -0.44
C ILE A 256 12.60 -10.19 -1.64
N GLU A 257 11.59 -11.02 -1.39
CA GLU A 257 10.76 -11.61 -2.44
C GLU A 257 10.03 -10.53 -3.25
N ARG A 258 9.41 -9.55 -2.60
CA ARG A 258 8.74 -8.44 -3.28
C ARG A 258 9.73 -7.56 -4.04
N ALA A 259 10.93 -7.33 -3.49
CA ALA A 259 11.99 -6.63 -4.20
C ALA A 259 12.43 -7.42 -5.44
N ARG A 260 12.53 -8.75 -5.36
CA ARG A 260 12.88 -9.62 -6.49
C ARG A 260 11.80 -9.59 -7.57
N VAL A 261 10.53 -9.77 -7.20
CA VAL A 261 9.40 -9.65 -8.15
C VAL A 261 9.46 -8.30 -8.85
N LEU A 262 9.65 -7.21 -8.11
CA LEU A 262 9.74 -5.88 -8.71
C LEU A 262 10.93 -5.74 -9.68
N GLU A 263 12.06 -6.43 -9.43
CA GLU A 263 13.19 -6.45 -10.37
C GLU A 263 12.80 -7.03 -11.74
N GLU A 264 12.00 -8.11 -11.74
CA GLU A 264 11.58 -8.81 -12.96
C GLU A 264 10.78 -7.88 -13.89
N TYR A 265 10.09 -6.87 -13.33
CA TYR A 265 9.35 -5.86 -14.08
C TYR A 265 10.17 -4.60 -14.38
N LEU A 266 11.04 -4.15 -13.46
CA LEU A 266 11.82 -2.93 -13.65
C LEU A 266 12.97 -3.12 -14.65
N ALA A 267 13.63 -4.28 -14.67
CA ALA A 267 14.77 -4.53 -15.54
C ALA A 267 14.43 -4.44 -17.05
N PRO A 268 13.30 -4.99 -17.55
CA PRO A 268 12.85 -4.77 -18.92
C PRO A 268 12.58 -3.28 -19.22
N ILE A 269 11.90 -2.56 -18.32
CA ILE A 269 11.60 -1.13 -18.53
C ILE A 269 12.89 -0.31 -18.61
N GLU A 270 13.85 -0.56 -17.72
CA GLU A 270 15.16 0.11 -17.76
C GLU A 270 15.95 -0.19 -19.03
N THR A 271 15.85 -1.43 -19.54
CA THR A 271 16.51 -1.82 -20.79
C THR A 271 15.87 -1.11 -21.97
N TRP A 272 14.54 -1.05 -21.99
CA TRP A 272 13.78 -0.24 -22.95
C TRP A 272 14.21 1.22 -22.87
N ILE A 273 14.24 1.87 -21.70
CA ILE A 273 14.65 3.29 -21.54
C ILE A 273 16.04 3.56 -22.13
N ARG A 274 16.99 2.63 -21.96
CA ARG A 274 18.37 2.80 -22.44
C ARG A 274 18.52 2.68 -23.95
N GLY A 275 17.46 2.37 -24.69
CA GLY A 275 17.50 2.20 -26.15
C GLY A 275 18.41 1.06 -26.60
N LYS A 276 18.74 0.12 -25.70
CA LYS A 276 19.53 -1.06 -26.06
C LYS A 276 18.59 -2.00 -26.81
N GLU A 277 18.89 -2.27 -28.09
CA GLU A 277 18.21 -3.33 -28.85
C GLU A 277 18.18 -4.62 -28.02
N LYS A 278 17.07 -5.38 -28.13
CA LYS A 278 16.94 -6.74 -27.59
C LYS A 278 18.26 -7.45 -27.78
N ARG A 279 19.03 -7.65 -26.70
CA ARG A 279 20.29 -8.37 -26.83
C ARG A 279 19.89 -9.76 -27.26
N ARG A 280 20.27 -10.14 -28.49
CA ARG A 280 20.01 -11.47 -29.10
C ARG A 280 20.47 -12.67 -28.25
N GLU A 281 21.07 -12.45 -27.07
CA GLU A 281 21.70 -13.45 -26.21
C GLU A 281 21.02 -13.61 -24.84
N ILE A 282 19.98 -12.83 -24.51
CA ILE A 282 19.14 -13.15 -23.36
C ILE A 282 17.97 -13.95 -23.91
N GLU A 283 17.72 -15.15 -23.38
CA GLU A 283 16.42 -15.82 -23.51
C GLU A 283 15.38 -14.89 -22.84
N GLU A 284 14.95 -13.84 -23.55
CA GLU A 284 14.05 -12.83 -23.02
C GLU A 284 12.68 -13.50 -22.86
N GLY A 285 12.32 -13.78 -21.60
CA GLY A 285 11.04 -14.40 -21.24
C GLY A 285 9.84 -13.56 -21.67
N GLU A 286 8.66 -14.18 -21.65
CA GLU A 286 7.39 -13.61 -22.10
C GLU A 286 7.11 -12.20 -21.52
N LEU A 287 7.39 -11.98 -20.24
CA LEU A 287 7.22 -10.71 -19.55
C LEU A 287 8.05 -9.58 -20.18
N TYR A 288 9.30 -9.86 -20.54
CA TYR A 288 10.20 -8.88 -21.14
C TYR A 288 9.65 -8.42 -22.50
N SER A 289 9.28 -9.38 -23.34
CA SER A 289 8.69 -9.06 -24.65
C SER A 289 7.38 -8.30 -24.50
N ARG A 290 6.54 -8.69 -23.53
CA ARG A 290 5.27 -8.00 -23.25
C ARG A 290 5.49 -6.53 -22.89
N ILE A 291 6.42 -6.23 -21.98
CA ILE A 291 6.72 -4.84 -21.58
C ILE A 291 7.23 -4.00 -22.75
N HIS A 292 8.18 -4.52 -23.53
CA HIS A 292 8.73 -3.79 -24.69
C HIS A 292 7.66 -3.55 -25.76
N THR A 293 6.82 -4.55 -26.05
CA THR A 293 5.70 -4.40 -26.98
C THR A 293 4.70 -3.37 -26.47
N SER A 294 4.37 -3.39 -25.18
CA SER A 294 3.44 -2.43 -24.56
C SER A 294 3.97 -0.99 -24.61
N LEU A 295 5.26 -0.76 -24.35
CA LEU A 295 5.86 0.59 -24.38
C LEU A 295 6.03 1.13 -25.82
N GLY A 296 6.25 0.23 -26.79
CA GLY A 296 6.39 0.57 -28.20
C GLY A 296 7.65 1.40 -28.50
N GLU A 297 7.56 2.29 -29.48
CA GLU A 297 8.67 3.19 -29.84
C GLU A 297 8.86 4.28 -28.78
N GLN A 298 10.12 4.69 -28.60
CA GLN A 298 10.51 5.73 -27.67
C GLN A 298 10.19 7.13 -28.20
N ASP A 299 9.76 8.01 -27.31
CA ASP A 299 9.75 9.45 -27.48
C ASP A 299 10.00 10.13 -26.14
N ASN A 300 10.24 11.44 -26.14
CA ASN A 300 10.62 12.19 -24.92
C ASN A 300 9.60 12.04 -23.78
N VAL A 301 8.30 12.05 -24.10
CA VAL A 301 7.23 11.93 -23.10
C VAL A 301 7.25 10.53 -22.49
N LYS A 302 7.32 9.49 -23.33
CA LYS A 302 7.37 8.11 -22.83
C LYS A 302 8.64 7.83 -22.03
N LEU A 303 9.78 8.37 -22.46
CA LEU A 303 11.06 8.24 -21.75
C LEU A 303 10.99 8.88 -20.36
N PHE A 304 10.39 10.06 -20.24
CA PHE A 304 10.15 10.70 -18.95
C PHE A 304 9.22 9.84 -18.07
N LEU A 305 8.04 9.46 -18.57
CA LEU A 305 7.05 8.71 -17.78
C LEU A 305 7.56 7.33 -17.33
N ALA A 306 8.21 6.58 -18.23
CA ALA A 306 8.81 5.30 -17.89
C ALA A 306 9.95 5.46 -16.89
N SER A 307 10.77 6.51 -17.02
CA SER A 307 11.84 6.79 -16.06
C SER A 307 11.29 7.19 -14.69
N LEU A 308 10.22 7.97 -14.63
CA LEU A 308 9.56 8.35 -13.38
C LEU A 308 9.01 7.10 -12.68
N LEU A 309 8.31 6.23 -13.42
CA LEU A 309 7.80 4.96 -12.91
C LEU A 309 8.92 4.10 -12.30
N VAL A 310 10.01 3.91 -13.05
CA VAL A 310 11.17 3.15 -12.57
C VAL A 310 11.76 3.78 -11.33
N SER A 311 12.03 5.09 -11.33
CA SER A 311 12.68 5.76 -10.20
C SER A 311 11.87 5.65 -8.91
N LEU A 312 10.56 5.90 -8.99
CA LEU A 312 9.66 5.84 -7.84
C LEU A 312 9.52 4.41 -7.28
N LEU A 313 9.43 3.40 -8.14
CA LEU A 313 9.37 1.99 -7.71
C LEU A 313 10.72 1.48 -7.20
N ARG A 314 11.82 1.87 -7.83
CA ARG A 314 13.19 1.50 -7.44
C ARG A 314 13.52 2.01 -6.04
N SER A 315 13.13 3.24 -5.71
CA SER A 315 13.29 3.79 -4.35
C SER A 315 12.66 2.89 -3.28
N GLN A 316 11.45 2.39 -3.55
CA GLN A 316 10.71 1.53 -2.63
C GLN A 316 11.27 0.11 -2.59
N GLN A 317 11.74 -0.41 -3.73
CA GLN A 317 12.42 -1.70 -3.82
C GLN A 317 13.68 -1.73 -2.93
N VAL A 318 14.53 -0.70 -3.05
CA VAL A 318 15.76 -0.56 -2.27
C VAL A 318 15.43 -0.47 -0.78
N ALA A 319 14.49 0.40 -0.40
CA ALA A 319 14.08 0.55 0.99
C ALA A 319 13.51 -0.76 1.57
N ALA A 320 12.70 -1.50 0.81
CA ALA A 320 12.15 -2.79 1.22
C ALA A 320 13.24 -3.85 1.45
N LYS A 321 14.23 -3.91 0.54
CA LYS A 321 15.38 -4.81 0.66
C LYS A 321 16.24 -4.48 1.87
N MET A 322 16.63 -3.22 2.05
CA MET A 322 17.43 -2.77 3.21
C MET A 322 16.74 -3.09 4.54
N LEU A 323 15.42 -2.85 4.61
CA LEU A 323 14.63 -3.16 5.81
C LEU A 323 14.53 -4.67 6.08
N ALA A 324 14.44 -5.50 5.05
CA ALA A 324 14.42 -6.95 5.22
C ALA A 324 15.77 -7.49 5.67
N GLU A 325 16.87 -6.97 5.09
CA GLU A 325 18.23 -7.33 5.46
C GLU A 325 18.59 -6.90 6.89
N SER A 326 18.19 -5.71 7.34
CA SER A 326 18.45 -5.26 8.72
C SER A 326 17.76 -6.17 9.73
N ARG A 327 16.51 -6.55 9.48
CA ARG A 327 15.74 -7.47 10.32
C ARG A 327 16.30 -8.88 10.36
N THR A 328 16.98 -9.30 9.30
CA THR A 328 17.61 -10.63 9.24
C THR A 328 18.90 -10.66 10.05
N LYS A 329 19.61 -9.54 10.15
CA LYS A 329 20.86 -9.41 10.95
C LYS A 329 20.61 -9.27 12.46
N GLU A 330 19.42 -8.82 12.85
CA GLU A 330 18.98 -8.70 14.25
C GLU A 330 18.49 -10.03 14.87
N MET A 331 18.36 -11.07 14.04
CA MET A 331 18.03 -12.44 14.46
C MET A 331 19.28 -13.29 14.61
#